data_AF-A0A9P5V9A8-F1
#
_entry.id   AF-A0A9P5V9A8-F1
#
_cell.length_a   1.000
_cell.length_b   1.000
_cell.length_c   1.000
_cell.angle_alpha   90.00
_cell.angle_beta   90.00
_cell.angle_gamma   90.00
#
_symmetry.space_group_name_H-M   'P 1'
#
loop_
_entity.id
_entity.type
_entity.pdbx_description
1 polymer ?
#
loop_
_entity_poly.entity_id
_entity_poly.type
_entity_poly.pdbx_seq_one_letter_code
_entity_poly.pdbx_strand_id
1 'polypeptide(L)'
;MGPLLWPDLQRHPKQRPITLPADPEAGVSLIHVNDTASTFVAAVERLGSISGHKSSYPVFDVTTSHESLAYIFTKFSKELGYNGSQIQLTSAPEGRAFPEIFIQAFNTKVTSSSTRVQTVLG
;
A
#
# COMPACT_ATOMS: atom_id res chain seq x y z
N MET A 1 -28.96 -2.51 3.42
CA MET A 1 -27.49 -2.55 3.42
C MET A 1 -27.06 -3.74 4.28
N GLY A 2 -26.70 -4.86 3.64
CA GLY A 2 -26.14 -6.01 4.36
C GLY A 2 -24.65 -5.79 4.63
N PRO A 3 -24.08 -6.38 5.69
CA PRO A 3 -22.66 -6.27 5.95
C PRO A 3 -21.86 -6.99 4.85
N LEU A 4 -20.86 -6.30 4.28
CA LEU A 4 -19.80 -6.90 3.47
C LEU A 4 -18.91 -7.78 4.36
N LEU A 5 -19.45 -8.93 4.77
CA LEU A 5 -18.69 -9.98 5.41
C LEU A 5 -18.46 -11.05 4.35
N TRP A 6 -17.20 -11.16 3.89
CA TRP A 6 -16.76 -12.26 3.04
C TRP A 6 -17.15 -13.59 3.71
N PRO A 7 -18.01 -14.41 3.11
CA PRO A 7 -18.57 -15.61 3.74
C PRO A 7 -17.55 -16.69 4.14
N ASP A 8 -16.31 -16.58 3.68
CA ASP A 8 -15.32 -17.65 3.74
C ASP A 8 -14.41 -17.63 4.99
N LEU A 9 -14.50 -16.59 5.83
CA LEU A 9 -13.63 -16.48 7.03
C LEU A 9 -14.12 -17.25 8.26
N GLN A 10 -15.30 -17.88 8.22
CA GLN A 10 -15.89 -18.56 9.39
C GLN A 10 -15.82 -20.09 9.37
N ARG A 11 -14.99 -20.72 8.52
CA ARG A 11 -14.84 -22.19 8.51
C ARG A 11 -13.37 -22.60 8.42
N HIS A 12 -12.82 -23.19 9.48
CA HIS A 12 -11.62 -24.03 9.37
C HIS A 12 -12.01 -25.47 9.70
N PRO A 13 -11.88 -26.41 8.74
CA PRO A 13 -10.76 -27.36 8.82
C PRO A 13 -10.30 -27.85 7.45
N LYS A 14 -9.28 -27.19 6.94
CA LYS A 14 -8.14 -27.66 6.11
C LYS A 14 -7.40 -26.36 5.86
N GLN A 15 -6.16 -26.27 6.33
CA GLN A 15 -5.27 -25.15 6.10
C GLN A 15 -4.93 -25.05 4.60
N ARG A 16 -5.93 -24.71 3.78
CA ARG A 16 -5.75 -24.54 2.35
C ARG A 16 -4.88 -23.31 2.15
N PRO A 17 -3.88 -23.38 1.26
CA PRO A 17 -3.12 -22.20 0.90
C PRO A 17 -4.07 -21.09 0.48
N ILE A 18 -3.87 -19.89 1.02
CA ILE A 18 -4.55 -18.69 0.54
C ILE A 18 -3.84 -18.27 -0.73
N THR A 19 -4.58 -18.20 -1.84
CA THR A 19 -4.08 -17.72 -3.13
C THR A 19 -4.51 -16.28 -3.34
N LEU A 20 -3.56 -15.38 -3.59
CA LEU A 20 -3.82 -13.97 -3.86
C LEU A 20 -3.28 -13.59 -5.24
N PRO A 21 -4.04 -12.84 -6.06
CA PRO A 21 -3.56 -12.30 -7.33
C PRO A 21 -2.64 -11.11 -7.09
N ALA A 22 -1.46 -11.40 -6.57
CA ALA A 22 -0.39 -10.46 -6.30
C ALA A 22 0.95 -10.92 -6.91
N ASP A 23 1.60 -10.05 -7.66
CA ASP A 23 2.99 -10.20 -8.07
C ASP A 23 3.87 -10.09 -6.80
N PRO A 24 4.68 -11.11 -6.47
CA PRO A 24 5.54 -11.09 -5.29
C PRO A 24 6.56 -9.94 -5.30
N GLU A 25 6.91 -9.45 -6.49
CA GLU A 25 7.88 -8.37 -6.70
C GLU A 25 7.22 -6.98 -6.78
N ALA A 26 5.88 -6.91 -6.79
CA ALA A 26 5.18 -5.64 -6.66
C ALA A 26 5.52 -5.00 -5.33
N GLY A 27 5.77 -3.69 -5.36
CA GLY A 27 6.25 -2.92 -4.22
C GLY A 27 5.35 -1.73 -3.98
N VAL A 28 4.94 -1.55 -2.73
CA VAL A 28 4.10 -0.43 -2.30
C VAL A 28 4.90 0.49 -1.36
N SER A 29 4.61 1.78 -1.46
CA SER A 29 5.03 2.76 -0.46
C SER A 29 4.05 2.75 0.70
N LEU A 30 4.58 2.62 1.91
CA LEU A 30 3.79 2.64 3.13
C LEU A 30 4.09 3.91 3.92
N ILE A 31 3.05 4.42 4.57
CA ILE A 31 3.13 5.54 5.48
C ILE A 31 2.15 5.30 6.64
N HIS A 32 2.59 5.57 7.86
CA HIS A 32 1.70 5.52 9.01
C HIS A 32 0.80 6.76 9.03
N VAL A 33 -0.46 6.61 9.43
CA VAL A 33 -1.45 7.71 9.42
C VAL A 33 -1.01 8.93 10.24
N ASN A 34 -0.28 8.72 11.35
CA ASN A 34 0.26 9.82 12.16
C ASN A 34 1.35 10.61 11.42
N ASP A 35 2.16 9.95 10.59
CA ASP A 35 3.20 10.60 9.80
C ASP A 35 2.57 11.41 8.67
N THR A 36 1.49 10.88 8.08
CA THR A 36 0.65 11.61 7.13
C THR A 36 0.08 12.88 7.77
N ALA A 37 -0.52 12.77 8.95
CA ALA A 37 -1.08 13.92 9.67
C ALA A 37 0.00 14.97 10.01
N SER A 38 1.15 14.52 10.50
CA SER A 38 2.30 15.40 10.82
C SER A 38 2.80 16.12 9.57
N THR A 39 2.86 15.43 8.44
CA THR A 39 3.25 16.02 7.14
C THR A 39 2.26 17.10 6.69
N PHE A 40 0.96 16.89 6.88
CA PHE A 40 -0.03 17.92 6.57
C PHE A 40 0.14 19.16 7.44
N VAL A 41 0.37 18.99 8.74
CA VAL A 41 0.65 20.12 9.65
C VAL A 41 1.88 20.89 9.17
N ALA A 42 2.99 20.19 8.91
CA ALA A 42 4.21 20.81 8.40
C ALA A 42 4.00 21.52 7.05
N ALA A 43 3.20 20.95 6.15
CA ALA A 43 2.86 21.58 4.88
C ALA A 43 2.09 22.89 5.07
N VAL A 44 1.11 22.91 5.98
CA VAL A 44 0.34 24.12 6.32
C VAL A 44 1.23 25.20 6.91
N GLU A 45 2.10 24.84 7.86
CA GLU A 45 3.04 25.77 8.51
C GLU A 45 4.06 26.37 7.52
N ARG A 46 4.36 25.64 6.43
CA ARG A 46 5.30 26.07 5.38
C ARG A 46 4.63 26.55 4.11
N LEU A 47 3.32 26.82 4.11
CA LEU A 47 2.56 27.26 2.92
C LEU A 47 3.20 28.45 2.20
N GLY A 48 3.76 29.42 2.93
CA GLY A 48 4.45 30.57 2.33
C GLY A 48 5.66 30.17 1.48
N SER A 49 6.43 29.18 1.92
CA SER A 49 7.57 28.62 1.19
C SER A 49 7.14 27.76 0.00
N ILE A 50 6.00 27.05 0.13
CA ILE A 50 5.45 26.20 -0.94
C ILE A 50 4.81 27.04 -2.05
N SER A 51 4.05 28.07 -1.70
CA SER A 51 3.28 28.91 -2.63
C SER A 51 4.10 30.01 -3.31
N GLY A 52 5.25 30.38 -2.73
CA GLY A 52 6.12 31.44 -3.25
C GLY A 52 6.90 31.08 -4.52
N HIS A 53 6.96 29.80 -4.90
CA HIS A 53 7.74 29.35 -6.06
C HIS A 53 6.86 29.13 -7.31
N LYS A 54 6.91 30.08 -8.25
CA LYS A 54 6.20 30.03 -9.56
C LYS A 54 6.56 28.84 -10.47
N SER A 55 7.53 28.02 -10.10
CA SER A 55 8.18 27.04 -11.01
C SER A 55 7.94 25.57 -10.67
N SER A 56 7.32 25.22 -9.54
CA SER A 56 7.18 23.81 -9.17
C SER A 56 5.79 23.49 -8.63
N TYR A 57 5.13 22.53 -9.27
CA TYR A 57 3.92 21.90 -8.77
C TYR A 57 4.20 21.31 -7.37
N PRO A 58 3.44 21.67 -6.33
CA PRO A 58 3.73 21.27 -4.95
C PRO A 58 3.24 19.84 -4.66
N VAL A 59 3.68 18.88 -5.46
CA VAL A 59 3.47 17.44 -5.19
C VAL A 59 4.67 16.91 -4.43
N PHE A 60 4.38 16.28 -3.30
CA PHE A 60 5.35 15.69 -2.41
C PHE A 60 4.97 14.23 -2.21
N ASP A 61 5.91 13.33 -2.48
CA ASP A 61 5.76 11.95 -2.08
C ASP A 61 6.06 11.83 -0.59
N VAL A 62 5.13 11.21 0.13
CA VAL A 62 5.27 10.97 1.57
C VAL A 62 5.22 9.46 1.79
N THR A 63 6.37 8.90 2.14
CA THR A 63 6.60 7.46 2.30
C THR A 63 7.61 7.26 3.42
N THR A 64 7.38 6.27 4.27
CA THR A 64 8.31 5.90 5.35
C THR A 64 9.03 4.60 5.06
N SER A 65 8.42 3.72 4.27
CA SER A 65 9.04 2.46 3.84
C SER A 65 8.53 2.01 2.48
N HIS A 66 9.31 1.16 1.84
CA HIS A 66 8.93 0.46 0.62
C HIS A 66 9.02 -1.02 0.90
N GLU A 67 7.92 -1.73 0.71
CA GLU A 67 7.82 -3.15 1.04
C GLU A 67 7.22 -3.92 -0.13
N SER A 68 7.70 -5.14 -0.35
CA SER A 68 7.08 -6.03 -1.34
C SER A 68 5.78 -6.61 -0.83
N LEU A 69 4.83 -6.88 -1.73
CA LEU A 69 3.57 -7.56 -1.37
C LEU A 69 3.84 -8.94 -0.73
N ALA A 70 4.86 -9.66 -1.20
CA ALA A 70 5.31 -10.91 -0.58
C ALA A 70 5.69 -10.75 0.89
N TYR A 71 6.46 -9.70 1.20
CA TYR A 71 6.85 -9.41 2.58
C TYR A 71 5.64 -9.05 3.44
N ILE A 72 4.78 -8.14 2.95
CA ILE A 72 3.57 -7.70 3.66
C ILE A 72 2.66 -8.88 4.00
N PHE A 73 2.28 -9.69 3.01
CA PHE A 73 1.37 -10.81 3.24
C PHE A 73 1.98 -11.89 4.12
N THR A 74 3.28 -12.16 3.97
CA THR A 74 3.98 -13.11 4.85
C THR A 74 3.98 -12.64 6.31
N LYS A 75 4.20 -11.35 6.56
CA LYS A 75 4.14 -10.79 7.92
C LYS A 75 2.72 -10.78 8.47
N PHE A 76 1.74 -10.34 7.67
CA PHE A 76 0.34 -10.30 8.05
C PHE A 76 -0.20 -11.69 8.45
N SER A 77 0.14 -12.73 7.69
CA SER A 77 -0.28 -14.10 8.02
C SER A 77 0.28 -14.58 9.36
N LYS A 78 1.54 -14.26 9.67
CA LYS A 78 2.17 -14.58 10.95
C LYS A 78 1.50 -13.86 12.11
N GLU A 79 1.26 -12.56 11.99
CA GLU A 79 0.63 -11.75 13.03
C GLU A 79 -0.82 -12.19 13.32
N LEU A 80 -1.54 -12.67 12.32
CA LEU A 80 -2.90 -13.22 12.50
C LEU A 80 -2.93 -14.68 12.96
N GLY A 81 -1.78 -15.31 13.21
CA GLY A 81 -1.71 -16.71 13.63
C GLY A 81 -2.19 -17.69 12.55
N TYR A 82 -2.11 -17.32 11.27
CA TYR A 82 -2.43 -18.23 10.17
C TYR A 82 -1.37 -19.35 10.12
N ASN A 83 -1.81 -20.55 10.46
CA ASN A 83 -0.95 -21.74 10.55
C ASN A 83 -0.92 -22.56 9.26
N GLY A 84 -1.51 -22.07 8.17
CA GLY A 84 -1.58 -22.84 6.93
C GLY A 84 -0.32 -22.79 6.10
N SER A 85 -0.25 -23.66 5.07
CA SER A 85 0.83 -23.61 4.09
C SER A 85 0.88 -22.20 3.49
N GLN A 86 2.08 -21.64 3.41
CA GLN A 86 2.43 -20.30 2.94
C GLN A 86 1.41 -19.68 1.94
N ILE A 87 1.12 -18.38 2.10
CA ILE A 87 0.33 -17.62 1.13
C ILE A 87 0.94 -17.78 -0.26
N GLN A 88 0.14 -18.22 -1.21
CA GLN A 88 0.51 -18.37 -2.61
C GLN A 88 0.18 -17.08 -3.34
N LEU A 89 1.20 -16.47 -3.93
CA LEU A 89 1.05 -15.27 -4.74
C LEU A 89 1.05 -15.66 -6.22
N THR A 90 -0.02 -15.29 -6.93
CA THR A 90 -0.16 -15.49 -8.37
C THR A 90 -0.03 -14.16 -9.10
N SER A 91 0.45 -14.16 -10.33
CA SER A 91 0.50 -12.94 -11.16
C SER A 91 -0.84 -12.19 -11.21
N ALA A 92 -0.77 -10.88 -11.45
CA ALA A 92 -1.97 -10.06 -11.65
C ALA A 92 -2.81 -10.62 -12.82
N PRO A 93 -4.15 -10.54 -12.75
CA PRO A 93 -5.03 -10.98 -13.82
C PRO A 93 -4.86 -10.07 -15.04
N GLU A 94 -5.04 -10.63 -16.23
CA GLU A 94 -5.10 -9.87 -17.48
C GLU A 94 -6.54 -9.41 -17.72
N GLY A 95 -6.79 -8.10 -17.75
CA GLY A 95 -8.11 -7.57 -18.04
C GLY A 95 -8.18 -6.05 -17.90
N ARG A 96 -9.14 -5.42 -18.59
CA ARG A 96 -9.41 -3.98 -18.48
C ARG A 96 -10.73 -3.67 -17.76
N ALA A 97 -11.46 -4.69 -17.36
CA ALA A 97 -12.69 -4.54 -16.60
C ALA A 97 -12.39 -4.40 -15.09
N PHE A 98 -13.42 -4.09 -14.32
CA PHE A 98 -13.37 -4.15 -12.88
C PHE A 98 -13.78 -5.58 -12.45
N PRO A 99 -13.03 -6.24 -11.53
CA PRO A 99 -11.97 -5.70 -10.68
C PRO A 99 -10.54 -5.82 -11.24
N GLU A 100 -10.33 -6.38 -12.44
CA GLU A 100 -8.99 -6.71 -12.96
C GLU A 100 -8.06 -5.50 -13.03
N ILE A 101 -8.55 -4.35 -13.50
CA ILE A 101 -7.77 -3.11 -13.61
C ILE A 101 -7.23 -2.63 -12.25
N PHE A 102 -8.01 -2.83 -11.18
CA PHE A 102 -7.61 -2.45 -9.83
C PHE A 102 -6.54 -3.41 -9.31
N ILE A 103 -6.74 -4.72 -9.53
CA ILE A 103 -5.76 -5.73 -9.14
C ILE A 103 -4.44 -5.51 -9.89
N GLN A 104 -4.49 -5.18 -11.19
CA GLN A 104 -3.30 -4.80 -11.95
C GLN A 104 -2.59 -3.59 -11.37
N ALA A 105 -3.32 -2.53 -11.01
CA ALA A 105 -2.74 -1.33 -10.41
C ALA A 105 -2.04 -1.65 -9.07
N PHE A 106 -2.63 -2.50 -8.22
CA PHE A 106 -2.02 -2.96 -6.97
C PHE A 106 -0.74 -3.77 -7.17
N ASN A 107 -0.55 -4.33 -8.36
CA ASN A 107 0.62 -5.13 -8.73
C ASN A 107 1.71 -4.34 -9.46
N THR A 108 1.62 -3.02 -9.45
CA THR A 108 2.68 -2.16 -9.96
C THR A 108 3.81 -1.99 -8.94
N LYS A 109 5.00 -1.64 -9.42
CA LYS A 109 6.12 -1.22 -8.56
C LYS A 109 6.07 0.29 -8.40
N VAL A 110 5.80 0.75 -7.19
CA VAL A 110 5.81 2.18 -6.86
C VAL A 110 7.24 2.61 -6.51
N THR A 111 7.74 3.57 -7.29
CA THR A 111 8.96 4.32 -6.95
C THR A 111 8.53 5.70 -6.48
N SER A 112 8.81 6.03 -5.23
CA SER A 112 8.49 7.32 -4.62
C SER A 112 9.63 7.73 -3.69
N SER A 113 9.74 9.03 -3.38
CA SER A 113 10.82 9.52 -2.50
C SER A 113 10.41 10.72 -1.66
N SER A 114 10.60 10.59 -0.35
CA SER A 114 10.37 11.67 0.61
C SER A 114 11.52 12.66 0.75
N THR A 115 12.58 12.58 -0.08
CA THR A 115 13.68 13.54 -0.05
C THR A 115 13.20 14.99 -0.20
N ARG A 116 12.24 15.23 -1.11
CA ARG A 116 11.74 16.58 -1.35
C ARG A 116 10.91 17.09 -0.18
N VAL A 117 10.04 16.24 0.39
CA VAL A 117 9.19 16.66 1.51
C VAL A 117 10.04 16.99 2.74
N GLN A 118 11.05 16.17 3.03
CA GLN A 118 12.00 16.42 4.13
C GLN A 118 12.80 17.71 3.93
N THR A 119 13.21 18.00 2.69
CA THR A 119 13.99 19.20 2.40
C THR A 119 13.16 20.48 2.54
N VAL A 120 11.89 20.45 2.11
CA VAL A 120 11.03 21.64 2.03
C VAL A 120 10.24 21.86 3.31
N LEU A 121 9.76 20.79 3.95
CA LEU A 121 8.89 20.86 5.13
C LEU A 121 9.67 20.70 6.45
N GLY A 122 10.85 20.07 6.41
CA GLY A 122 11.57 19.61 7.60
C GLY A 122 11.16 18.21 8.01
#